data_AF-A0A7S2KFI7-F1
#
_entry.id   AF-A0A7S2KFI7-F1
#
_cell.length_a   1.000
_cell.length_b   1.000
_cell.length_c   1.000
_cell.angle_alpha   90.00
_cell.angle_beta   90.00
_cell.angle_gamma   90.00
#
_symmetry.space_group_name_H-M   'P 1'
#
loop_
_entity.id
_entity.type
_entity.pdbx_description
1 polymer ?
#
loop_
_entity_poly.entity_id
_entity_poly.type
_entity_poly.pdbx_seq_one_letter_code
_entity_poly.pdbx_strand_id
1 'polypeptide(L)'
;YDCNAGFANWQADWSLGKKVFCCKHVGRGCAGQAPAPLYDCNAGWANWQAGWAPGKKAFCCKHAGKGCPAPAPTAAYDCNAGFANWQAGWSAPKKTWCCQHAGRG
;
A
#
# COMPACT_ATOMS: atom_id res chain seq x y z
N TYR A 1 -6.15 -15.25 25.87
CA TYR A 1 -6.40 -13.83 25.61
C TYR A 1 -7.89 -13.62 25.40
N ASP A 2 -8.53 -12.76 26.18
CA ASP A 2 -9.94 -12.40 25.95
C ASP A 2 -10.04 -11.31 24.88
N CYS A 3 -10.63 -11.67 23.74
CA CYS A 3 -10.77 -10.83 22.56
C CYS A 3 -12.04 -9.96 22.55
N ASN A 4 -12.86 -10.03 23.60
CA ASN A 4 -13.97 -9.10 23.86
C ASN A 4 -13.55 -7.96 24.80
N ALA A 5 -12.62 -8.24 25.73
CA ALA A 5 -12.19 -7.28 26.73
C ALA A 5 -11.51 -6.05 26.09
N GLY A 6 -12.15 -4.88 26.21
CA GLY A 6 -11.66 -3.62 25.66
C GLY A 6 -11.73 -3.54 24.14
N PHE A 7 -12.62 -4.31 23.48
CA PHE A 7 -12.76 -4.29 22.02
C PHE A 7 -13.21 -2.93 21.47
N ALA A 8 -13.77 -2.03 22.27
CA ALA A 8 -14.14 -0.69 21.81
C ALA A 8 -12.91 0.20 21.53
N ASN A 9 -11.81 0.01 22.26
CA ASN A 9 -10.60 0.83 22.16
C ASN A 9 -9.32 -0.03 22.00
N TRP A 10 -9.50 -1.22 21.44
CA TRP A 10 -8.46 -2.24 21.26
C TRP A 10 -7.22 -1.73 20.51
N GLN A 11 -7.35 -0.70 19.69
CA GLN A 11 -6.23 -0.11 18.97
C GLN A 11 -5.22 0.55 19.90
N ALA A 12 -5.67 1.21 20.97
CA ALA A 12 -4.79 1.80 21.98
C ALA A 12 -4.49 0.79 23.11
N ASP A 13 -5.49 0.01 23.52
CA ASP A 13 -5.42 -0.75 24.77
C ASP A 13 -4.90 -2.18 24.59
N TRP A 14 -4.98 -2.77 23.40
CA TRP A 14 -4.44 -4.11 23.20
C TRP A 14 -2.95 -4.05 22.92
N SER A 15 -2.21 -4.88 23.65
CA SER A 15 -0.82 -5.18 23.33
C SER A 15 -0.71 -5.83 21.95
N LEU A 16 0.44 -5.66 21.29
CA LEU A 16 0.70 -6.23 19.96
C LEU A 16 0.43 -7.74 19.94
N GLY A 17 0.85 -8.47 20.98
CA GLY A 17 0.58 -9.90 21.11
C GLY A 17 -0.92 -10.24 21.21
N LYS A 18 -1.71 -9.44 21.94
CA LYS A 18 -3.16 -9.63 22.04
C LYS A 18 -3.85 -9.31 20.71
N LYS A 19 -3.42 -8.25 20.00
CA LYS A 19 -3.88 -7.92 18.65
C LYS A 19 -3.61 -9.06 17.67
N VAL A 20 -2.38 -9.57 17.65
CA VAL A 20 -1.97 -10.68 16.80
C VAL A 20 -2.74 -11.96 17.11
N PHE A 21 -2.84 -12.34 18.38
CA PHE A 21 -3.54 -13.55 18.80
C PHE A 21 -5.03 -13.49 18.50
N CYS A 22 -5.70 -12.41 18.90
CA CYS A 22 -7.13 -12.23 18.67
C CYS A 22 -7.48 -12.06 17.19
N CYS A 23 -6.58 -11.47 16.40
CA CYS A 23 -6.72 -11.41 14.95
C CYS A 23 -6.62 -12.81 14.34
N LYS A 24 -5.63 -13.62 14.77
CA LYS A 24 -5.38 -14.97 14.21
C LYS A 24 -6.44 -16.01 14.61
N HIS A 25 -6.89 -16.00 15.85
CA HIS A 25 -7.75 -17.06 16.40
C HIS A 25 -9.22 -16.68 16.50
N VAL A 26 -9.55 -15.38 16.59
CA VAL A 26 -10.92 -14.88 16.83
C VAL A 26 -11.37 -13.90 15.73
N GLY A 27 -10.47 -13.47 14.83
CA GLY A 27 -10.79 -12.54 13.75
C GLY A 27 -11.10 -11.10 14.21
N ARG A 28 -10.71 -10.73 15.44
CA ARG A 28 -10.98 -9.41 16.02
C ARG A 28 -9.70 -8.65 16.33
N GLY A 29 -9.74 -7.33 16.13
CA GLY A 29 -8.63 -6.44 16.44
C GLY A 29 -7.48 -6.49 15.43
N CYS A 30 -7.80 -6.58 14.14
CA CYS A 30 -6.83 -6.50 13.06
C CYS A 30 -6.72 -5.05 12.57
N ALA A 31 -5.64 -4.33 12.91
CA ALA A 31 -5.49 -2.90 12.58
C ALA A 31 -4.83 -2.71 11.22
N GLY A 32 -5.34 -3.36 10.17
CA GLY A 32 -4.69 -3.39 8.85
C GLY A 32 -3.28 -4.02 8.83
N GLN A 33 -2.70 -4.31 9.99
CA GLN A 33 -1.43 -4.95 10.24
C GLN A 33 -1.74 -6.39 10.62
N ALA A 34 -2.14 -7.17 9.61
CA ALA A 34 -2.05 -8.61 9.76
C ALA A 34 -0.56 -8.92 10.02
N PRO A 35 -0.21 -9.66 11.09
CA PRO A 35 1.16 -10.10 11.29
C PRO A 35 1.60 -10.88 10.06
N ALA A 36 2.79 -10.56 9.55
CA ALA A 36 3.41 -11.19 8.39
C ALA A 36 3.67 -12.67 8.69
N PRO A 37 2.70 -13.54 8.34
CA PRO A 37 2.92 -14.53 7.28
C PRO A 37 1.71 -14.74 6.33
N LEU A 38 0.66 -13.90 6.37
CA LEU A 38 -0.64 -14.20 5.71
C LEU A 38 -0.86 -13.60 4.31
N TYR A 39 0.10 -12.89 3.72
CA TYR A 39 -0.07 -12.34 2.38
C TYR A 39 0.13 -13.42 1.31
N ASP A 40 -0.89 -14.26 1.12
CA ASP A 40 -0.95 -15.18 0.00
C ASP A 40 -1.10 -14.40 -1.31
N CYS A 41 -0.03 -14.38 -2.09
CA CYS A 41 0.07 -13.67 -3.37
C CYS A 41 -0.72 -14.35 -4.51
N ASN A 42 -1.33 -15.50 -4.26
CA ASN A 42 -2.27 -16.15 -5.18
C ASN A 42 -3.72 -15.85 -4.79
N ALA A 43 -4.00 -15.58 -3.50
CA ALA A 43 -5.34 -15.28 -3.03
C ALA A 43 -5.88 -13.98 -3.65
N GLY A 44 -6.94 -14.10 -4.45
CA GLY A 44 -7.54 -12.98 -5.16
C GLY A 44 -6.64 -12.38 -6.25
N TRP A 45 -5.71 -13.18 -6.81
CA TRP A 45 -4.82 -12.74 -7.89
C TRP A 45 -5.59 -12.15 -9.08
N ALA A 46 -6.70 -12.76 -9.50
CA ALA A 46 -7.48 -12.27 -10.63
C ALA A 46 -7.94 -10.80 -10.50
N ASN A 47 -8.14 -10.32 -9.27
CA ASN A 47 -8.53 -8.94 -8.98
C ASN A 47 -7.54 -8.24 -8.04
N TRP A 48 -6.26 -8.64 -8.07
CA TRP A 48 -5.26 -8.16 -7.11
C TRP A 48 -5.15 -6.62 -7.09
N GLN A 49 -5.34 -5.98 -8.24
CA GLN A 49 -5.19 -4.54 -8.40
C GLN A 49 -6.26 -3.74 -7.64
N ALA A 50 -7.49 -4.25 -7.51
CA ALA A 50 -8.55 -3.61 -6.73
C ALA A 50 -8.74 -4.27 -5.35
N GLY A 51 -8.57 -5.59 -5.27
CA GLY A 51 -8.87 -6.40 -4.09
C GLY A 51 -7.72 -6.54 -3.08
N TRP A 52 -6.47 -6.27 -3.46
CA TRP A 52 -5.37 -6.31 -2.50
C TRP A 52 -5.19 -4.98 -1.78
N ALA A 53 -5.08 -5.06 -0.46
CA ALA A 53 -4.62 -3.95 0.36
C ALA A 53 -3.21 -3.48 -0.09
N PRO A 54 -2.87 -2.19 0.08
CA PRO A 54 -1.56 -1.65 -0.32
C PRO A 54 -0.38 -2.42 0.27
N GLY A 55 -0.48 -2.84 1.54
CA GLY A 55 0.54 -3.66 2.20
C GLY A 55 0.73 -5.04 1.56
N LYS A 56 -0.35 -5.68 1.11
CA LYS A 56 -0.31 -6.96 0.40
C LYS A 56 0.35 -6.82 -0.98
N LYS A 57 0.03 -5.75 -1.72
CA LYS A 57 0.64 -5.42 -3.02
C LYS A 57 2.15 -5.22 -2.88
N ALA A 58 2.57 -4.39 -1.91
CA ALA A 58 3.98 -4.13 -1.66
C ALA A 58 4.74 -5.39 -1.24
N PHE A 59 4.16 -6.20 -0.35
CA PHE A 59 4.76 -7.45 0.10
C PHE A 59 4.92 -8.45 -1.06
N CYS A 60 3.84 -8.73 -1.79
CA CYS A 60 3.85 -9.68 -2.89
C CYS A 60 4.73 -9.20 -4.06
N CYS A 61 4.83 -7.89 -4.29
CA CYS A 61 5.74 -7.34 -5.29
C CYS A 61 7.20 -7.60 -4.90
N LYS A 62 7.55 -7.35 -3.63
CA LYS A 62 8.93 -7.50 -3.14
C LYS A 62 9.37 -8.96 -2.98
N HIS A 63 8.48 -9.84 -2.51
CA HIS A 63 8.84 -11.20 -2.14
C HIS A 63 8.43 -12.26 -3.17
N ALA A 64 7.37 -12.03 -3.93
CA ALA A 64 6.85 -12.98 -4.92
C ALA A 64 6.86 -12.45 -6.36
N GLY A 65 7.33 -11.21 -6.58
CA GLY A 65 7.29 -10.56 -7.89
C GLY A 65 5.87 -10.33 -8.44
N LYS A 66 4.85 -10.41 -7.59
CA LYS A 66 3.42 -10.39 -7.98
C LYS A 66 2.72 -9.16 -7.43
N GLY A 67 1.90 -8.52 -8.27
CA GLY A 67 1.05 -7.42 -7.83
C GLY A 67 1.82 -6.13 -7.58
N CYS A 68 2.94 -5.96 -8.28
CA CYS A 68 3.59 -4.67 -8.41
C CYS A 68 2.63 -3.73 -9.14
N PRO A 69 2.38 -2.51 -8.64
CA PRO A 69 1.63 -1.53 -9.40
C PRO A 69 2.27 -1.42 -10.78
N ALA A 70 1.45 -1.50 -11.83
CA ALA A 70 1.94 -1.23 -13.17
C ALA A 70 2.69 0.10 -13.12
N PRO A 71 3.87 0.22 -13.77
CA PRO A 71 4.50 1.52 -13.91
C PRO A 71 3.41 2.48 -14.39
N ALA A 72 3.26 3.59 -13.65
CA ALA A 72 2.25 4.59 -13.99
C ALA A 72 2.34 4.81 -15.51
N PRO A 73 1.22 4.79 -16.24
CA PRO A 73 1.26 4.91 -17.68
C PRO A 73 2.17 6.10 -17.99
N THR A 74 3.23 5.85 -18.74
CA THR A 74 4.11 6.86 -19.31
C THR A 74 3.33 7.61 -20.38
N ALA A 75 2.13 8.07 -20.05
CA ALA A 75 1.44 9.11 -20.77
C ALA A 75 2.46 10.24 -20.82
N ALA A 76 2.94 10.52 -22.05
CA ALA A 76 3.96 11.52 -22.31
C ALA A 76 3.69 12.73 -21.43
N TYR A 77 4.51 12.92 -20.39
CA TYR A 77 4.23 13.94 -19.42
C TYR A 77 4.44 15.27 -20.11
N ASP A 78 3.38 16.07 -20.25
CA ASP A 78 3.52 17.41 -20.83
C ASP A 78 4.29 18.29 -19.84
N CYS A 79 5.56 18.52 -20.12
CA CYS A 79 6.48 19.32 -19.32
C CYS A 79 6.22 20.82 -19.37
N ASN A 80 5.29 21.27 -20.22
CA ASN A 80 4.83 22.65 -20.26
C ASN A 80 3.54 22.82 -19.44
N ALA A 81 2.72 21.76 -19.33
CA ALA A 81 1.49 21.79 -18.54
C ALA A 81 1.76 22.06 -17.06
N GLY A 82 1.34 23.24 -16.59
CA GLY A 82 1.52 23.68 -15.22
C GLY A 82 2.98 23.95 -14.84
N PHE A 83 3.86 24.26 -15.80
CA PHE A 83 5.28 24.51 -15.53
C PHE A 83 5.47 25.67 -14.52
N ALA A 84 4.68 26.74 -14.57
CA ALA A 84 4.82 27.87 -13.62
C ALA A 84 4.76 27.47 -12.13
N ASN A 85 4.07 26.37 -11.80
CA ASN A 85 3.97 25.81 -10.45
C ASN A 85 4.50 24.38 -10.38
N TRP A 86 5.43 24.00 -11.26
CA TRP A 86 5.88 22.61 -11.42
C TRP A 86 6.35 21.99 -10.09
N GLN A 87 6.99 22.78 -9.22
CA GLN A 87 7.54 22.31 -7.96
C GLN A 87 6.47 21.85 -6.95
N ALA A 88 5.28 22.44 -6.98
CA ALA A 88 4.16 22.05 -6.11
C ALA A 88 3.10 21.22 -6.86
N GLY A 89 2.91 21.48 -8.16
CA GLY A 89 1.83 20.93 -8.96
C GLY A 89 2.19 19.66 -9.74
N TRP A 90 3.48 19.35 -9.93
CA TRP A 90 3.87 18.11 -10.60
C TRP A 90 4.03 16.96 -9.61
N SER A 91 3.55 15.79 -10.02
CA SER A 91 3.84 14.53 -9.34
C SER A 91 5.33 14.20 -9.47
N ALA A 92 5.88 13.50 -8.49
CA ALA A 92 7.27 13.03 -8.51
C ALA A 92 7.68 12.35 -9.84
N PRO A 93 6.90 11.41 -10.41
CA PRO A 93 7.25 10.81 -11.69
C PRO A 93 7.24 11.79 -12.87
N LYS A 94 6.36 12.80 -12.87
CA LYS A 94 6.35 13.86 -13.90
C LYS A 94 7.62 14.70 -13.85
N LYS A 95 8.09 15.08 -12.65
CA LYS A 95 9.35 15.83 -12.46
C LYS A 95 10.54 15.04 -12.96
N THR A 96 10.67 13.78 -12.52
CA THR A 96 11.76 12.90 -12.95
C THR A 96 11.76 12.70 -14.47
N TRP A 97 10.59 12.45 -15.06
CA TRP A 97 10.49 12.25 -16.50
C TRP A 97 10.82 13.53 -17.28
N CYS A 98 10.27 14.67 -16.90
CA CYS A 98 10.54 15.93 -17.59
C CYS A 98 11.99 16.41 -17.41
N CYS A 99 12.62 16.11 -16.27
CA CYS A 99 14.06 16.35 -16.05
C CYS A 99 14.90 15.54 -17.03
N GLN A 100 14.60 14.25 -17.19
CA GLN A 100 15.35 13.32 -18.06
C GLN A 100 15.09 13.52 -19.56
N HIS A 101 13.85 13.84 -19.95
CA HIS A 101 13.44 13.85 -21.36
C HIS A 101 13.28 15.26 -21.94
N ALA A 102 13.05 16.28 -21.11
CA ALA A 102 12.77 17.65 -21.57
C ALA A 102 13.67 18.72 -20.91
N GLY A 103 14.60 18.33 -20.03
CA GLY A 103 15.47 19.24 -19.28
C GLY A 103 14.70 20.19 -18.34
N ARG A 104 13.49 19.83 -17.93
CA ARG A 104 12.59 20.66 -17.09
C ARG A 104 12.13 19.84 -15.89
N GLY A 105 12.46 20.23 -14.67
CA GLY A 105 11.94 19.57 -13.46
C GLY A 105 12.82 19.71 -12.25
#